data_AF-A0A853J8C0-F1
#
_entry.id   AF-A0A853J8C0-F1
#
_cell.length_a   1.000
_cell.length_b   1.000
_cell.length_c   1.000
_cell.angle_alpha   90.00
_cell.angle_beta   90.00
_cell.angle_gamma   90.00
#
_symmetry.space_group_name_H-M   'P 1'
#
loop_
_entity.id
_entity.type
_entity.pdbx_description
1 polymer ?
#
loop_
_entity_poly.entity_id
_entity_poly.type
_entity_poly.pdbx_seq_one_letter_code
_entity_poly.pdbx_strand_id
1 'polypeptide(L)'
;MTSLGRCYVYVLPCTWEDHCKVGFSRDPLGRMQGLHRRWFEFFDLAGAALVETETVRDARDLELELRRPLAAHRAPAPLTVRKQAAGHTEWLRGAAQPLQRAVADLARRGHVVHAPPNEWLRTALHARSDQLYAWTLAQLSPDELQRLAGPTPTQQLVRDTLDAYAALEIEVEPLLPTEVLGWYRGS
;
A
#
# COMPACT_ATOMS: atom_id res chain seq x y z
N MET A 1 -4.77 -23.43 -17.54
CA MET A 1 -3.95 -23.69 -16.34
C MET A 1 -4.09 -22.50 -15.40
N THR A 2 -4.99 -22.58 -14.42
CA THR A 2 -5.16 -21.53 -13.40
C THR A 2 -3.94 -21.57 -12.48
N SER A 3 -3.23 -20.44 -12.37
CA SER A 3 -2.09 -20.30 -11.47
C SER A 3 -2.61 -20.33 -10.02
N LEU A 4 -2.39 -21.46 -9.34
CA LEU A 4 -2.64 -21.61 -7.90
C LEU A 4 -1.79 -20.61 -7.11
N GLY A 5 -2.37 -20.03 -6.06
CA GLY A 5 -1.67 -19.18 -5.10
C GLY A 5 -2.55 -18.01 -4.67
N ARG A 6 -2.49 -17.67 -3.37
CA ARG A 6 -3.28 -16.57 -2.80
C ARG A 6 -3.10 -15.28 -3.60
N CYS A 7 -4.22 -14.61 -3.82
CA CYS A 7 -4.31 -13.29 -4.43
C CYS A 7 -5.29 -12.47 -3.59
N TYR A 8 -5.31 -11.16 -3.81
CA TYR A 8 -6.13 -10.25 -3.02
C TYR A 8 -6.78 -9.24 -3.94
N VAL A 9 -8.07 -8.99 -3.73
CA VAL A 9 -8.73 -7.78 -4.23
C VAL A 9 -8.53 -6.69 -3.18
N TYR A 10 -8.11 -5.51 -3.62
CA TYR A 10 -7.88 -4.36 -2.76
C TYR A 10 -8.83 -3.22 -3.09
N VAL A 11 -9.30 -2.56 -2.04
CA VAL A 11 -10.07 -1.31 -2.08
C VAL A 11 -9.27 -0.27 -1.28
N LEU A 12 -8.83 0.79 -1.96
CA LEU A 12 -7.91 1.79 -1.43
C LEU A 12 -8.48 3.20 -1.66
N PRO A 13 -9.29 3.73 -0.73
CA PRO A 13 -9.70 5.13 -0.74
C PRO A 13 -8.51 6.06 -0.53
N CYS A 14 -8.55 7.26 -1.10
CA CYS A 14 -7.55 8.30 -0.85
C CYS A 14 -7.95 9.15 0.36
N THR A 15 -6.98 9.58 1.17
CA THR A 15 -7.25 10.36 2.40
C THR A 15 -7.81 11.76 2.10
N TRP A 16 -7.31 12.42 1.06
CA TRP A 16 -7.54 13.85 0.80
C TRP A 16 -8.40 14.12 -0.44
N GLU A 17 -8.78 13.07 -1.15
CA GLU A 17 -9.56 13.15 -2.37
C GLU A 17 -10.64 12.08 -2.33
N ASP A 18 -11.79 12.37 -2.92
CA ASP A 18 -12.90 11.41 -3.05
C ASP A 18 -12.62 10.30 -4.08
N HIS A 19 -11.36 9.95 -4.31
CA HIS A 19 -10.94 8.87 -5.18
C HIS A 19 -10.80 7.57 -4.40
N CYS A 20 -11.09 6.47 -5.08
CA CYS A 20 -10.82 5.13 -4.58
C CYS A 20 -10.25 4.27 -5.71
N LYS A 21 -9.16 3.56 -5.42
CA LYS A 21 -8.60 2.54 -6.31
C LYS A 21 -9.18 1.18 -5.93
N VAL A 22 -9.66 0.46 -6.92
CA VAL A 22 -10.00 -0.97 -6.79
C VAL A 22 -9.11 -1.77 -7.73
N GLY A 23 -8.58 -2.91 -7.30
CA GLY A 23 -7.77 -3.78 -8.15
C GLY A 23 -7.47 -5.10 -7.48
N PHE A 24 -6.60 -5.91 -8.07
CA PHE A 24 -6.10 -7.12 -7.43
C PHE A 24 -4.59 -7.29 -7.60
N SER A 25 -3.97 -8.00 -6.66
CA SER A 25 -2.53 -8.30 -6.68
C SER A 25 -2.24 -9.53 -5.85
N ARG A 26 -1.13 -10.23 -6.15
CA ARG A 26 -0.54 -11.21 -5.23
C ARG A 26 0.25 -10.51 -4.11
N ASP A 27 0.72 -9.29 -4.39
CA ASP A 27 1.42 -8.42 -3.45
C ASP A 27 0.70 -7.06 -3.37
N PRO A 28 -0.34 -6.94 -2.51
CA PRO A 28 -0.99 -5.66 -2.24
C PRO A 28 -0.03 -4.57 -1.75
N LEU A 29 0.90 -4.87 -0.84
CA LEU A 29 1.83 -3.88 -0.31
C LEU A 29 2.73 -3.31 -1.41
N GLY A 30 3.35 -4.18 -2.22
CA GLY A 30 4.15 -3.73 -3.35
C GLY A 30 3.34 -2.92 -4.37
N ARG A 31 2.04 -3.26 -4.54
CA ARG A 31 1.15 -2.48 -5.42
C ARG A 31 0.86 -1.09 -4.85
N MET A 32 0.62 -0.96 -3.55
CA MET A 32 0.43 0.34 -2.87
C MET A 32 1.68 1.21 -2.99
N GLN A 33 2.87 0.64 -2.70
CA GLN A 33 4.17 1.31 -2.85
C GLN A 33 4.44 1.75 -4.30
N GLY A 34 4.00 0.95 -5.28
CA GLY A 34 4.11 1.27 -6.69
C GLY A 34 3.19 2.40 -7.15
N LEU A 35 2.05 2.60 -6.49
CA LEU A 35 1.08 3.67 -6.81
C LEU A 35 1.54 5.02 -6.25
N HIS A 36 1.97 5.05 -4.99
CA HIS A 36 2.40 6.27 -4.32
C HIS A 36 3.54 5.99 -3.35
N ARG A 37 4.50 6.91 -3.27
CA ARG A 37 5.67 6.76 -2.39
C ARG A 37 5.28 6.77 -0.91
N ARG A 38 4.48 7.77 -0.52
CA ARG A 38 3.86 7.88 0.81
C ARG A 38 2.49 7.21 0.84
N TRP A 39 2.42 5.96 0.39
CA TRP A 39 1.15 5.23 0.26
C TRP A 39 0.36 5.17 1.58
N PHE A 40 1.07 5.13 2.71
CA PHE A 40 0.52 5.05 4.08
C PHE A 40 -0.18 6.34 4.53
N GLU A 41 0.11 7.48 3.89
CA GLU A 41 -0.60 8.74 4.10
C GLU A 41 -1.57 9.07 2.96
N PHE A 42 -1.25 8.62 1.75
CA PHE A 42 -2.03 8.90 0.56
C PHE A 42 -3.35 8.12 0.55
N PHE A 43 -3.31 6.86 0.99
CA PHE A 43 -4.52 6.05 1.14
C PHE A 43 -5.08 6.15 2.56
N ASP A 44 -6.39 6.25 2.65
CA ASP A 44 -7.10 6.08 3.91
C ASP A 44 -7.09 4.59 4.29
N LEU A 45 -6.10 4.20 5.11
CA LEU A 45 -5.96 2.82 5.56
C LEU A 45 -7.11 2.37 6.47
N ALA A 46 -7.74 3.29 7.22
CA ALA A 46 -8.87 2.96 8.07
C ALA A 46 -10.11 2.60 7.23
N GLY A 47 -10.29 3.27 6.09
CA GLY A 47 -11.35 2.98 5.11
C GLY A 47 -10.97 1.92 4.06
N ALA A 48 -9.73 1.45 4.04
CA ALA A 48 -9.25 0.46 3.08
C ALA A 48 -9.66 -0.97 3.43
N ALA A 49 -9.57 -1.86 2.44
CA ALA A 49 -9.80 -3.29 2.64
C ALA A 49 -9.00 -4.16 1.68
N LEU A 50 -8.67 -5.38 2.13
CA LEU A 50 -8.19 -6.48 1.30
C LEU A 50 -9.13 -7.67 1.43
N VAL A 51 -9.45 -8.33 0.32
CA VAL A 51 -10.27 -9.55 0.30
C VAL A 51 -9.44 -10.69 -0.29
N GLU A 52 -9.25 -11.77 0.48
CA GLU A 52 -8.46 -12.91 0.02
C GLU A 52 -9.19 -13.72 -1.05
N THR A 53 -8.42 -14.23 -2.02
CA THR A 53 -8.88 -15.19 -3.02
C THR A 53 -7.85 -16.28 -3.24
N GLU A 54 -8.30 -17.44 -3.72
CA GLU A 54 -7.43 -18.62 -3.92
C GLU A 54 -6.66 -18.58 -5.24
N THR A 55 -7.22 -17.89 -6.24
CA THR A 55 -6.60 -17.73 -7.55
C THR A 55 -6.70 -16.29 -8.06
N VAL A 56 -5.88 -15.98 -9.07
CA VAL A 56 -5.95 -14.72 -9.83
C VAL A 56 -7.26 -14.59 -10.59
N ARG A 57 -7.85 -15.70 -11.03
CA ARG A 57 -9.14 -15.68 -11.74
C ARG A 57 -10.23 -15.21 -10.79
N ASP A 58 -10.29 -15.79 -9.60
CA ASP A 58 -11.28 -15.41 -8.59
C ASP A 58 -11.09 -13.94 -8.17
N ALA A 59 -9.84 -13.49 -8.03
CA ALA A 59 -9.55 -12.09 -7.74
C ALA A 59 -10.07 -11.15 -8.84
N ARG A 60 -9.91 -11.53 -10.10
CA ARG A 60 -10.39 -10.74 -11.24
C ARG A 60 -11.92 -10.72 -11.31
N ASP A 61 -12.56 -11.86 -11.10
CA ASP A 61 -14.02 -11.95 -11.12
C ASP A 61 -14.63 -11.13 -9.98
N LEU A 62 -14.00 -11.17 -8.80
CA LEU A 62 -14.41 -10.40 -7.63
C LEU A 62 -14.13 -8.90 -7.78
N GLU A 63 -13.00 -8.51 -8.37
CA GLU A 63 -12.70 -7.11 -8.71
C GLU A 63 -13.73 -6.53 -9.69
N LEU A 64 -14.15 -7.32 -10.68
CA LEU A 64 -15.20 -6.95 -11.61
C LEU A 64 -16.57 -6.84 -10.91
N GLU A 65 -16.88 -7.76 -9.99
CA GLU A 65 -18.11 -7.72 -9.18
C GLU A 65 -18.21 -6.40 -8.39
N LEU A 66 -17.12 -5.98 -7.73
CA LEU A 66 -17.09 -4.73 -6.97
C LEU A 66 -17.23 -3.49 -7.86
N ARG A 67 -16.64 -3.50 -9.06
CA ARG A 67 -16.56 -2.32 -9.91
C ARG A 67 -17.70 -2.13 -10.89
N ARG A 68 -18.30 -3.22 -11.41
CA ARG A 68 -19.35 -3.15 -12.44
C ARG A 68 -20.55 -2.29 -12.02
N PRO A 69 -21.09 -2.39 -10.79
CA PRO A 69 -22.19 -1.54 -10.35
C PRO A 69 -21.83 -0.04 -10.29
N LEU A 70 -20.53 0.27 -10.23
CA LEU A 70 -20.00 1.62 -10.03
C LEU A 70 -19.41 2.22 -11.31
N ALA A 71 -19.85 1.76 -12.48
CA ALA A 71 -19.33 2.26 -13.76
C ALA A 71 -19.48 3.78 -13.93
N ALA A 72 -20.56 4.37 -13.41
CA ALA A 72 -20.81 5.81 -13.43
C ALA A 72 -19.81 6.62 -12.56
N HIS A 73 -19.11 5.96 -11.64
CA HIS A 73 -18.12 6.60 -10.78
C HIS A 73 -16.70 6.62 -11.37
N ARG A 74 -16.47 6.01 -12.55
CA ARG A 74 -15.13 5.92 -13.14
C ARG A 74 -14.51 7.30 -13.33
N ALA A 75 -13.27 7.42 -12.88
CA ALA A 75 -12.50 8.66 -12.94
C ALA A 75 -11.08 8.37 -13.42
N PRO A 76 -10.37 9.38 -13.98
CA PRO A 76 -8.92 9.26 -14.17
C PRO A 76 -8.22 9.12 -12.82
N ALA A 77 -7.00 8.57 -12.85
CA ALA A 77 -6.16 8.53 -11.65
C ALA A 77 -5.81 9.94 -11.14
N PRO A 78 -5.63 10.13 -9.83
CA PRO A 78 -5.05 11.35 -9.28
C PRO A 78 -3.70 11.68 -9.92
N LEU A 79 -3.38 12.97 -10.09
CA LEU A 79 -2.15 13.43 -10.75
C LEU A 79 -0.87 13.02 -10.00
N THR A 80 -0.99 12.80 -8.69
CA THR A 80 0.10 12.38 -7.79
C THR A 80 0.43 10.89 -7.92
N VAL A 81 -0.46 10.09 -8.52
CA VAL A 81 -0.21 8.67 -8.79
C VAL A 81 0.79 8.53 -9.93
N ARG A 82 1.76 7.63 -9.77
CA ARG A 82 2.76 7.37 -10.82
C ARG A 82 2.06 6.88 -12.09
N LYS A 83 2.29 7.56 -13.22
CA LYS A 83 1.64 7.26 -14.51
C LYS A 83 1.74 5.79 -14.94
N GLN A 84 2.88 5.15 -14.68
CA GLN A 84 3.12 3.74 -15.01
C GLN A 84 2.25 2.77 -14.19
N ALA A 85 1.81 3.18 -13.00
CA ALA A 85 1.00 2.37 -12.09
C ALA A 85 -0.49 2.78 -12.08
N ALA A 86 -0.83 3.91 -12.73
CA ALA A 86 -2.15 4.54 -12.67
C ALA A 86 -3.30 3.60 -13.07
N GLY A 87 -3.11 2.68 -14.01
CA GLY A 87 -4.24 1.91 -14.52
C GLY A 87 -5.25 2.80 -15.27
N HIS A 88 -6.31 2.20 -15.81
CA HIS A 88 -7.17 2.93 -16.78
C HIS A 88 -8.63 3.05 -16.35
N THR A 89 -9.19 2.02 -15.74
CA THR A 89 -10.63 1.99 -15.39
C THR A 89 -10.88 1.79 -13.90
N GLU A 90 -9.79 1.61 -13.15
CA GLU A 90 -9.76 1.09 -11.79
C GLU A 90 -9.91 2.18 -10.72
N TRP A 91 -9.93 3.44 -11.12
CA TRP A 91 -10.17 4.58 -10.26
C TRP A 91 -11.63 4.99 -10.33
N LEU A 92 -12.21 5.22 -9.16
CA LEU A 92 -13.58 5.65 -8.98
C LEU A 92 -13.59 6.92 -8.14
N ARG A 93 -14.54 7.84 -8.38
CA ARG A 93 -14.78 9.03 -7.57
C ARG A 93 -16.17 8.99 -6.94
N GLY A 94 -16.31 9.31 -5.66
CA GLY A 94 -17.59 9.28 -4.95
C GLY A 94 -18.10 7.87 -4.64
N ALA A 95 -17.20 6.89 -4.63
CA ALA A 95 -17.53 5.46 -4.56
C ALA A 95 -17.11 4.77 -3.25
N ALA A 96 -16.51 5.50 -2.31
CA ALA A 96 -15.98 4.92 -1.07
C ALA A 96 -17.07 4.18 -0.26
N GLN A 97 -18.19 4.84 0.01
CA GLN A 97 -19.26 4.24 0.82
C GLN A 97 -19.96 3.05 0.14
N PRO A 98 -20.32 3.10 -1.17
CA PRO A 98 -20.78 1.91 -1.89
C PRO A 98 -19.79 0.73 -1.84
N LEU A 99 -18.48 0.99 -1.98
CA LEU A 99 -17.46 -0.05 -1.91
C LEU A 99 -17.33 -0.65 -0.51
N GLN A 100 -17.35 0.17 0.54
CA GLN A 100 -17.34 -0.32 1.92
C GLN A 100 -18.52 -1.26 2.21
N ARG A 101 -19.72 -0.91 1.72
CA ARG A 101 -20.89 -1.80 1.81
C ARG A 101 -20.67 -3.10 1.04
N ALA A 102 -20.20 -3.03 -0.20
CA ALA A 102 -19.95 -4.22 -1.01
C ALA A 102 -18.88 -5.15 -0.38
N VAL A 103 -17.85 -4.59 0.24
CA VAL A 103 -16.83 -5.35 1.00
C VAL A 103 -17.41 -5.97 2.26
N ALA A 104 -18.24 -5.25 3.02
CA ALA A 104 -18.93 -5.84 4.17
C ALA A 104 -19.86 -6.99 3.75
N ASP A 105 -20.51 -6.87 2.60
CA ASP A 105 -21.35 -7.92 2.03
C ASP A 105 -20.55 -9.16 1.61
N LEU A 106 -19.31 -8.98 1.16
CA LEU A 106 -18.37 -10.08 0.92
C LEU A 106 -18.01 -10.82 2.21
N ALA A 107 -17.71 -10.09 3.28
CA ALA A 107 -17.44 -10.69 4.60
C ALA A 107 -18.65 -11.51 5.08
N ARG A 108 -19.87 -10.98 4.93
CA ARG A 108 -21.12 -11.70 5.28
C ARG A 108 -21.35 -12.95 4.44
N ARG A 109 -20.81 -13.01 3.22
CA ARG A 109 -20.83 -14.20 2.35
C ARG A 109 -19.72 -15.20 2.63
N GLY A 110 -18.87 -14.94 3.62
CA GLY A 110 -17.81 -15.85 4.06
C GLY A 110 -16.44 -15.62 3.42
N HIS A 111 -16.23 -14.51 2.70
CA HIS A 111 -14.89 -14.14 2.25
C HIS A 111 -14.03 -13.71 3.44
N VAL A 112 -12.73 -14.02 3.39
CA VAL A 112 -11.75 -13.47 4.34
C VAL A 112 -11.46 -12.03 3.95
N VAL A 113 -11.83 -11.09 4.83
CA VAL A 113 -11.70 -9.64 4.60
C VAL A 113 -10.84 -9.03 5.70
N HIS A 114 -9.81 -8.29 5.29
CA HIS A 114 -8.95 -7.46 6.15
C HIS A 114 -9.38 -6.00 6.01
N ALA A 115 -10.28 -5.54 6.89
CA ALA A 115 -10.83 -4.18 6.89
C ALA A 115 -10.93 -3.63 8.33
N PRO A 116 -10.03 -2.73 8.76
CA PRO A 116 -8.92 -2.17 7.98
C PRO A 116 -7.77 -3.20 7.79
N PRO A 117 -6.89 -3.03 6.78
CA PRO A 117 -5.86 -4.01 6.44
C PRO A 117 -4.57 -3.87 7.27
N ASN A 118 -4.58 -3.10 8.36
CA ASN A 118 -3.38 -2.75 9.12
C ASN A 118 -2.62 -3.98 9.62
N GLU A 119 -3.30 -4.98 10.18
CA GLU A 119 -2.65 -6.21 10.65
C GLU A 119 -1.98 -6.97 9.49
N TRP A 120 -2.69 -7.13 8.37
CA TRP A 120 -2.14 -7.75 7.18
C TRP A 120 -0.90 -6.99 6.67
N LEU A 121 -0.96 -5.66 6.63
CA LEU A 121 0.16 -4.81 6.19
C LEU A 121 1.34 -4.91 7.15
N ARG A 122 1.09 -4.95 8.47
CA ARG A 122 2.13 -5.16 9.48
C ARG A 122 2.84 -6.49 9.27
N THR A 123 2.10 -7.58 9.11
CA THR A 123 2.67 -8.90 8.82
C THR A 123 3.50 -8.86 7.52
N ALA A 124 2.98 -8.21 6.48
CA ALA A 124 3.65 -8.07 5.21
C ALA A 124 4.94 -7.23 5.28
N LEU A 125 5.00 -6.20 6.13
CA LEU A 125 6.21 -5.41 6.39
C LEU A 125 7.21 -6.17 7.25
N HIS A 126 6.77 -6.84 8.32
CA HIS A 126 7.64 -7.70 9.14
C HIS A 126 8.28 -8.81 8.31
N ALA A 127 7.55 -9.44 7.39
CA ALA A 127 8.14 -10.42 6.48
C ALA A 127 9.24 -9.85 5.56
N ARG A 128 9.31 -8.52 5.41
CA ARG A 128 10.34 -7.80 4.64
C ARG A 128 11.39 -7.15 5.53
N SER A 129 11.23 -7.16 6.86
CA SER A 129 12.10 -6.41 7.78
C SER A 129 13.49 -7.01 7.93
N ASP A 130 13.64 -8.31 7.69
CA ASP A 130 14.92 -9.02 7.82
C ASP A 130 16.02 -8.41 6.93
N GLN A 131 15.64 -7.78 5.82
CA GLN A 131 16.57 -7.14 4.89
C GLN A 131 16.71 -5.64 5.12
N LEU A 132 15.91 -5.03 6.01
CA LEU A 132 15.85 -3.58 6.19
C LEU A 132 17.19 -3.02 6.70
N TYR A 133 17.84 -3.72 7.63
CA TYR A 133 19.15 -3.35 8.15
C TYR A 133 20.19 -3.22 7.02
N ALA A 134 20.39 -4.29 6.24
CA ALA A 134 21.39 -4.31 5.18
C ALA A 134 21.00 -3.36 4.03
N TRP A 135 19.70 -3.25 3.73
CA TRP A 135 19.20 -2.36 2.69
C TRP A 135 19.50 -0.89 3.02
N THR A 136 19.21 -0.43 4.24
CA THR A 136 19.43 0.98 4.62
C THR A 136 20.90 1.38 4.54
N LEU A 137 21.83 0.51 4.99
CA LEU A 137 23.27 0.73 4.83
C LEU A 137 23.72 0.79 3.37
N ALA A 138 23.14 -0.05 2.52
CA ALA A 138 23.49 -0.06 1.10
C ALA A 138 22.94 1.16 0.34
N GLN A 139 21.88 1.81 0.85
CA GLN A 139 21.31 3.00 0.22
C GLN A 139 22.03 4.29 0.61
N LEU A 140 22.42 4.46 1.87
CA LEU A 140 22.94 5.73 2.38
C LEU A 140 24.46 5.76 2.44
N SER A 141 25.05 6.75 1.78
CA SER A 141 26.48 7.04 1.90
C SER A 141 26.84 7.67 3.27
N PRO A 142 28.11 7.63 3.69
CA PRO A 142 28.56 8.31 4.91
C PRO A 142 28.22 9.81 4.92
N ASP A 143 28.36 10.50 3.77
CA ASP A 143 28.05 11.93 3.64
C ASP A 143 26.55 12.22 3.82
N GLU A 144 25.68 11.31 3.34
CA GLU A 144 24.24 11.41 3.56
C GLU A 144 23.86 11.16 5.02
N LEU A 145 24.48 10.18 5.68
CA LEU A 145 24.26 9.90 7.11
C LEU A 145 24.72 11.07 7.99
N GLN A 146 25.85 11.70 7.63
CA GLN A 146 26.41 12.86 8.32
C GLN A 146 25.74 14.19 7.91
N ARG A 147 24.75 14.16 7.00
CA ARG A 147 24.04 15.35 6.48
C ARG A 147 24.94 16.37 5.77
N LEU A 148 26.10 15.94 5.27
CA LEU A 148 27.03 16.78 4.54
C LEU A 148 26.58 17.02 3.09
N ALA A 149 25.75 16.12 2.55
CA ALA A 149 25.27 16.16 1.16
C ALA A 149 23.99 17.01 0.92
N GLY A 150 23.39 17.60 1.96
CA GLY A 150 22.04 18.18 1.88
C GLY A 150 20.95 17.12 1.61
N PRO A 151 19.69 17.50 1.34
CA PRO A 151 18.60 16.55 1.09
C PRO A 151 18.77 15.81 -0.24
N THR A 152 18.85 14.48 -0.20
CA THR A 152 18.96 13.64 -1.41
C THR A 152 17.67 12.85 -1.69
N PRO A 153 17.40 12.47 -2.96
CA PRO A 153 16.28 11.59 -3.29
C PRO A 153 16.35 10.23 -2.56
N THR A 154 17.56 9.71 -2.35
CA THR A 154 17.83 8.45 -1.66
C THR A 154 17.51 8.56 -0.17
N GLN A 155 17.96 9.62 0.50
CA GLN A 155 17.57 9.94 1.87
C GLN A 155 16.05 9.97 2.04
N GLN A 156 15.35 10.67 1.15
CA GLN A 156 13.89 10.71 1.22
C GLN A 156 13.27 9.32 0.96
N LEU A 157 13.91 8.44 0.18
CA LEU A 157 13.37 7.10 -0.14
C LEU A 157 13.48 6.20 1.09
N VAL A 158 14.63 6.26 1.76
CA VAL A 158 14.84 5.57 3.03
C VAL A 158 13.87 6.12 4.05
N ARG A 159 13.73 7.45 4.19
CA ARG A 159 12.79 8.08 5.12
C ARG A 159 11.35 7.63 4.89
N ASP A 160 10.84 7.73 3.66
CA ASP A 160 9.47 7.32 3.36
C ASP A 160 9.24 5.82 3.60
N THR A 161 10.28 5.00 3.42
CA THR A 161 10.22 3.58 3.77
C THR A 161 10.10 3.39 5.28
N LEU A 162 10.93 4.06 6.08
CA LEU A 162 10.89 3.96 7.55
C LEU A 162 9.61 4.55 8.15
N ASP A 163 9.13 5.67 7.61
CA ASP A 163 7.86 6.29 8.00
C ASP A 163 6.69 5.32 7.77
N ALA A 164 6.75 4.46 6.75
CA ALA A 164 5.70 3.45 6.53
C ALA A 164 5.68 2.37 7.62
N TYR A 165 6.84 2.00 8.20
CA TYR A 165 6.89 1.12 9.36
C TYR A 165 6.33 1.81 10.60
N ALA A 166 6.77 3.06 10.85
CA ALA A 166 6.30 3.86 11.97
C ALA A 166 4.78 4.15 11.91
N ALA A 167 4.24 4.44 10.72
CA ALA A 167 2.81 4.68 10.50
C ALA A 167 1.93 3.45 10.77
N LEU A 168 2.53 2.25 10.73
CA LEU A 168 1.88 1.00 11.11
C LEU A 168 2.29 0.52 12.50
N GLU A 169 2.88 1.40 13.31
CA GLU A 169 3.29 1.16 14.71
C GLU A 169 4.31 0.02 14.84
N ILE A 170 5.18 -0.13 13.84
CA ILE A 170 6.30 -1.07 13.89
C ILE A 170 7.54 -0.30 14.38
N GLU A 171 8.08 -0.75 15.51
CA GLU A 171 9.34 -0.23 16.06
C GLU A 171 10.47 -0.43 15.04
N VAL A 172 11.08 0.67 14.60
CA VAL A 172 12.17 0.66 13.61
C VAL A 172 13.55 0.56 14.27
N GLU A 173 13.64 0.97 15.52
CA GLU A 173 14.84 0.93 16.37
C GLU A 173 15.58 -0.41 16.33
N PRO A 174 14.93 -1.57 16.54
CA PRO A 174 15.61 -2.86 16.51
C PRO A 174 15.98 -3.31 15.10
N LEU A 175 15.46 -2.65 14.06
CA LEU A 175 15.61 -3.04 12.65
C LEU A 175 16.73 -2.28 11.94
N LEU A 176 17.34 -1.28 12.60
CA LEU A 176 18.23 -0.32 11.96
C LEU A 176 19.63 -0.28 12.58
N PRO A 177 20.67 -0.01 11.78
CA PRO A 177 21.97 0.40 12.29
C PRO A 177 21.88 1.71 13.07
N THR A 178 22.70 1.86 14.12
CA THR A 178 22.70 3.05 15.00
C THR A 178 22.88 4.36 14.24
N GLU A 179 23.75 4.40 13.23
CA GLU A 179 24.00 5.58 12.41
C GLU A 179 22.78 5.98 11.56
N VAL A 180 22.09 5.00 10.96
CA VAL A 180 20.85 5.22 10.22
C VAL A 180 19.75 5.69 11.17
N LEU A 181 19.63 5.09 12.35
CA LEU A 181 18.66 5.50 13.36
C LEU A 181 18.90 6.95 13.84
N GLY A 182 20.17 7.32 14.07
CA GLY A 182 20.56 8.68 14.44
C GLY A 182 20.31 9.70 13.33
N TRP A 183 20.54 9.31 12.07
CA TRP A 183 20.15 10.11 10.91
C TRP A 183 18.61 10.29 10.87
N TYR A 184 17.85 9.19 10.97
CA TYR A 184 16.40 9.17 10.86
C TYR A 184 15.72 10.07 11.90
N ARG A 185 16.14 9.96 13.18
CA ARG A 185 15.59 10.71 14.32
C ARG A 185 16.03 12.17 14.40
N GLY A 186 17.21 12.50 13.89
CA GLY A 186 17.73 13.87 13.94
C GLY A 186 17.30 14.76 12.76
N SER A 187 16.16 14.44 12.13
CA SER A 187 15.62 15.18 10.98
C SER A 187 14.18 15.59 11.22
#